data_AF-A0A7W4UML4-F1
#
_entry.id   AF-A0A7W4UML4-F1
#
_cell.length_a   1.000
_cell.length_b   1.000
_cell.length_c   1.000
_cell.angle_alpha   90.00
_cell.angle_beta   90.00
_cell.angle_gamma   90.00
#
_symmetry.space_group_name_H-M   'P 1'
#
loop_
_entity.id
_entity.type
_entity.pdbx_description
1 polymer ?
#
loop_
_entity_poly.entity_id
_entity_poly.type
_entity_poly.pdbx_seq_one_letter_code
_entity_poly.pdbx_strand_id
1 'polypeptide(L)'
;MFGTTLILGGAIVLAMSLFAPTAVERGYGQVKAAVNDVAAEVQLPSVRLGAEGGTTELDACDGSFIEMASYRNTVGVPAVYAAHNNCGGDVVLNWEIGTQFEVEGQPGTFEVVDVRNTAKHWETTEALVGLQGDFALQSCFYGEDRMQFVGIRPVAG
;
A
#
# COMPACT_ATOMS: atom_id res chain seq x y z
N MET A 1 -19.12 14.61 -32.46
CA MET A 1 -17.68 14.44 -32.16
C MET A 1 -17.43 13.84 -30.79
N PHE A 2 -18.04 14.33 -29.69
CA PHE A 2 -17.82 13.77 -28.34
C PHE A 2 -18.13 12.27 -28.20
N GLY A 3 -19.23 11.77 -28.79
CA GLY A 3 -19.59 10.35 -28.72
C GLY A 3 -18.58 9.43 -29.40
N THR A 4 -18.02 9.84 -30.54
CA THR A 4 -17.02 9.07 -31.28
C THR A 4 -15.69 9.00 -30.50
N THR A 5 -15.28 10.11 -29.86
CA THR A 5 -14.09 10.17 -29.00
C THR A 5 -14.23 9.28 -27.77
N LEU A 6 -15.40 9.25 -27.14
CA LEU A 6 -15.70 8.37 -25.99
C LEU A 6 -15.65 6.89 -26.39
N ILE A 7 -16.24 6.52 -27.53
CA ILE A 7 -16.22 5.14 -28.03
C ILE A 7 -14.79 4.69 -28.37
N LEU A 8 -14.02 5.52 -29.07
CA LEU A 8 -12.62 5.23 -29.38
C LEU A 8 -11.76 5.13 -28.10
N GLY A 9 -11.94 6.04 -27.14
CA GLY A 9 -11.25 6.00 -25.86
C GLY A 9 -11.56 4.70 -25.09
N GLY A 10 -12.84 4.33 -25.00
CA GLY A 10 -13.25 3.08 -24.36
C GLY A 10 -12.69 1.83 -25.05
N ALA A 11 -12.70 1.79 -26.38
CA ALA A 11 -12.13 0.67 -27.15
C ALA A 11 -10.62 0.51 -26.94
N ILE A 12 -9.89 1.63 -26.84
CA ILE A 12 -8.44 1.61 -26.57
C ILE A 12 -8.16 1.10 -25.15
N VAL A 13 -8.89 1.58 -24.14
CA VAL A 13 -8.74 1.09 -22.75
C VAL A 13 -9.04 -0.41 -22.69
N LEU A 14 -10.13 -0.86 -23.32
CA LEU A 14 -10.48 -2.27 -23.38
C LEU A 14 -9.38 -3.12 -24.04
N ALA A 15 -8.86 -2.66 -25.17
CA ALA A 15 -7.75 -3.34 -25.85
C ALA A 15 -6.50 -3.39 -24.97
N MET A 16 -6.15 -2.29 -24.28
CA MET A 16 -5.02 -2.27 -23.35
C MET A 16 -5.23 -3.19 -22.15
N SER A 17 -6.44 -3.30 -21.61
CA SER A 17 -6.72 -4.24 -20.50
C SER A 17 -6.54 -5.70 -20.91
N LEU A 18 -6.78 -6.03 -22.18
CA LEU A 18 -6.61 -7.39 -22.71
C LEU A 18 -5.16 -7.70 -23.08
N PHE A 19 -4.45 -6.76 -23.70
CA PHE A 19 -3.12 -7.01 -24.27
C PHE A 19 -1.96 -6.45 -23.43
N ALA A 20 -2.22 -5.54 -22.51
CA ALA A 20 -1.23 -4.89 -21.65
C ALA A 20 -1.81 -4.59 -20.24
N PRO A 21 -2.35 -5.59 -19.52
CA PRO A 21 -3.05 -5.39 -18.24
C PRO A 21 -2.18 -4.67 -17.20
N THR A 22 -0.89 -4.97 -17.14
CA THR A 22 0.07 -4.32 -16.22
C THR A 22 0.20 -2.81 -16.48
N ALA A 23 0.07 -2.37 -17.74
CA ALA A 23 0.14 -0.95 -18.07
C ALA A 23 -1.12 -0.21 -17.61
N VAL A 24 -2.29 -0.86 -17.72
CA VAL A 24 -3.56 -0.31 -17.23
C VAL A 24 -3.53 -0.19 -15.71
N GLU A 25 -3.06 -1.23 -15.01
CA GLU A 25 -2.91 -1.19 -13.55
C GLU A 25 -1.98 -0.07 -13.10
N ARG A 26 -0.78 0.07 -13.72
CA ARG A 26 0.14 1.17 -13.40
C ARG A 26 -0.49 2.54 -13.59
N GLY A 27 -1.19 2.75 -14.70
CA GLY A 27 -1.89 4.00 -14.97
C GLY A 27 -2.97 4.29 -13.92
N TYR A 28 -3.74 3.27 -13.53
CA TYR A 28 -4.72 3.37 -12.46
C TYR A 28 -4.06 3.75 -11.12
N GLY A 29 -2.97 3.08 -10.76
CA GLY A 29 -2.22 3.36 -9.54
C GLY A 29 -1.67 4.78 -9.48
N GLN A 30 -1.14 5.30 -10.60
CA GLN A 30 -0.66 6.68 -10.70
C GLN A 30 -1.76 7.71 -10.43
N VAL A 31 -2.94 7.49 -11.00
CA VAL A 31 -4.09 8.38 -10.78
C VAL A 31 -4.53 8.33 -9.31
N LYS A 32 -4.55 7.13 -8.70
CA LYS A 32 -4.97 6.97 -7.31
C LYS A 32 -3.98 7.61 -6.33
N ALA A 33 -2.68 7.40 -6.53
CA ALA A 33 -1.64 8.05 -5.75
C ALA A 33 -1.74 9.58 -5.82
N ALA A 34 -1.93 10.15 -7.01
CA ALA A 34 -2.09 11.60 -7.18
C ALA A 34 -3.32 12.15 -6.44
N VAL A 35 -4.42 11.39 -6.37
CA VAL A 35 -5.60 11.76 -5.59
C VAL A 35 -5.29 11.73 -4.09
N ASN A 36 -4.57 10.71 -3.62
CA ASN A 36 -4.18 10.59 -2.22
C ASN A 36 -3.23 11.70 -1.79
N ASP A 37 -2.28 12.10 -2.64
CA ASP A 37 -1.37 13.23 -2.39
C ASP A 37 -2.13 14.55 -2.20
N VAL A 38 -3.08 14.83 -3.09
CA VAL A 38 -3.92 16.03 -2.98
C VAL A 38 -4.78 15.99 -1.72
N ALA A 39 -5.29 14.81 -1.32
CA ALA A 39 -6.04 14.66 -0.08
C ALA A 39 -5.15 14.91 1.16
N ALA A 40 -3.90 14.44 1.12
CA ALA A 40 -2.92 14.60 2.20
C ALA A 40 -2.56 16.08 2.49
N GLU A 41 -2.68 16.96 1.49
CA GLU A 41 -2.51 18.42 1.67
C GLU A 41 -3.61 19.05 2.55
N VAL A 42 -4.78 18.41 2.63
CA VAL A 42 -5.95 18.93 3.35
C VAL A 42 -6.10 18.28 4.72
N GLN A 43 -5.81 16.98 4.82
CA GLN A 43 -5.90 16.20 6.04
C GLN A 43 -4.86 15.09 6.01
N LEU A 44 -4.23 14.79 7.16
CA LEU A 44 -3.34 13.64 7.25
C LEU A 44 -4.07 12.37 6.80
N PRO A 45 -3.43 11.50 6.00
CA PRO A 45 -4.03 10.23 5.65
C PRO A 45 -4.24 9.39 6.91
N SER A 46 -5.29 8.57 6.94
CA SER A 46 -5.54 7.63 8.03
C SER A 46 -5.46 6.19 7.54
N VAL A 47 -5.02 5.30 8.42
CA VAL A 47 -5.03 3.85 8.19
C VAL A 47 -5.72 3.15 9.34
N ARG A 48 -6.40 2.05 9.03
CA ARG A 48 -7.02 1.18 10.03
C ARG A 48 -6.23 -0.11 10.16
N LEU A 49 -5.70 -0.39 11.35
CA LEU A 49 -5.06 -1.68 11.63
C LEU A 49 -6.14 -2.73 11.92
N GLY A 50 -5.99 -3.89 11.30
CA GLY A 50 -6.85 -5.06 11.45
C GLY A 50 -6.29 -6.07 12.43
N ALA A 51 -7.04 -7.16 12.61
CA ALA A 51 -6.61 -8.28 13.44
C ALA A 51 -5.46 -9.07 12.79
N GLU A 52 -4.86 -9.96 13.58
CA GLU A 52 -3.95 -10.97 13.08
C GLU A 52 -4.64 -11.96 12.15
N GLY A 53 -3.98 -12.27 11.04
CA GLY A 53 -4.47 -13.21 10.04
C GLY A 53 -3.43 -13.57 8.98
N GLY A 54 -3.95 -14.06 7.86
CA GLY A 54 -3.19 -14.39 6.66
C GLY A 54 -3.96 -13.98 5.41
N THR A 55 -3.85 -14.80 4.36
CA THR A 55 -4.45 -14.48 3.06
C THR A 55 -5.97 -14.36 3.13
N THR A 56 -6.65 -15.15 3.95
CA THR A 56 -8.12 -15.12 4.05
C THR A 56 -8.62 -13.78 4.58
N GLU A 57 -8.00 -13.26 5.65
CA GLU A 57 -8.34 -11.97 6.22
C GLU A 57 -7.93 -10.83 5.27
N LEU A 58 -6.77 -10.93 4.62
CA LEU A 58 -6.31 -9.96 3.63
C LEU A 58 -7.27 -9.88 2.42
N ASP A 59 -7.76 -11.02 1.95
CA ASP A 59 -8.69 -11.13 0.82
C ASP A 59 -10.11 -10.67 1.16
N ALA A 60 -10.44 -10.48 2.44
CA ALA A 60 -11.72 -9.90 2.86
C ALA A 60 -11.86 -8.43 2.41
N CYS A 61 -10.75 -7.75 2.11
CA CYS A 61 -10.73 -6.43 1.49
C CYS A 61 -11.61 -5.40 2.23
N ASP A 62 -11.60 -5.42 3.56
CA ASP A 62 -12.50 -4.62 4.38
C ASP A 62 -12.02 -3.16 4.60
N GLY A 63 -10.83 -2.83 4.08
CA GLY A 63 -10.17 -1.52 4.24
C GLY A 63 -9.17 -1.46 5.39
N SER A 64 -9.00 -2.53 6.17
CA SER A 64 -7.96 -2.60 7.20
C SER A 64 -6.66 -3.22 6.67
N PHE A 65 -5.55 -2.86 7.30
CA PHE A 65 -4.28 -3.54 7.14
C PHE A 65 -4.21 -4.70 8.14
N ILE A 66 -4.22 -5.94 7.66
CA ILE A 66 -4.23 -7.16 8.46
C ILE A 66 -2.83 -7.45 8.99
N GLU A 67 -2.70 -7.77 10.27
CA GLU A 67 -1.40 -8.20 10.82
C GLU A 67 -1.05 -9.59 10.28
N MET A 68 0.01 -9.66 9.48
CA MET A 68 0.37 -10.87 8.76
C MET A 68 1.20 -11.80 9.64
N ALA A 69 0.58 -12.88 10.12
CA ALA A 69 1.23 -13.87 10.98
C ALA A 69 2.48 -14.52 10.33
N SER A 70 2.55 -14.55 9.00
CA SER A 70 3.68 -15.10 8.24
C SER A 70 5.03 -14.42 8.52
N TYR A 71 5.03 -13.14 8.93
CA TYR A 71 6.28 -12.40 9.19
C TYR A 71 6.84 -12.63 10.60
N ARG A 72 6.02 -13.09 11.56
CA ARG A 72 6.41 -13.21 12.98
C ARG A 72 7.54 -14.20 13.25
N ASN A 73 7.73 -15.19 12.37
CA ASN A 73 8.75 -16.22 12.57
C ASN A 73 10.18 -15.72 12.25
N THR A 74 10.33 -14.48 11.78
CA THR A 74 11.62 -13.93 11.38
C THR A 74 12.11 -12.95 12.42
N VAL A 75 13.19 -13.30 13.13
CA VAL A 75 13.78 -12.44 14.15
C VAL A 75 14.31 -11.16 13.50
N GLY A 76 13.97 -10.01 14.10
CA GLY A 76 14.41 -8.71 13.61
C GLY A 76 13.54 -8.10 12.50
N VAL A 77 12.37 -8.70 12.23
CA VAL A 77 11.30 -8.11 11.41
C VAL A 77 10.21 -7.59 12.36
N PRO A 78 9.78 -6.32 12.25
CA PRO A 78 8.69 -5.79 13.07
C PRO A 78 7.35 -6.43 12.67
N ALA A 79 6.29 -6.20 13.45
CA ALA A 79 4.95 -6.62 13.06
C ALA A 79 4.57 -5.97 11.72
N VAL A 80 4.15 -6.78 10.75
CA VAL A 80 3.79 -6.31 9.40
C VAL A 80 2.28 -6.35 9.25
N TYR A 81 1.70 -5.20 8.92
CA TYR A 81 0.28 -5.04 8.61
C TYR A 81 0.13 -4.83 7.10
N ALA A 82 -0.61 -5.69 6.41
CA ALA A 82 -0.72 -5.68 4.95
C ALA A 82 -2.14 -5.34 4.48
N ALA A 83 -2.22 -4.62 3.37
CA ALA A 83 -3.47 -4.44 2.63
C ALA A 83 -3.21 -4.59 1.13
N HIS A 84 -4.17 -5.18 0.41
CA HIS A 84 -4.15 -5.11 -1.04
C HIS A 84 -4.24 -3.66 -1.48
N ASN A 85 -3.51 -3.28 -2.52
CA ASN A 85 -3.47 -1.90 -3.00
C ASN A 85 -4.86 -1.37 -3.40
N ASN A 86 -5.71 -2.20 -3.99
CA ASN A 86 -7.09 -1.86 -4.34
C ASN A 86 -8.08 -1.97 -3.16
N CYS A 87 -7.62 -2.34 -1.97
CA CYS A 87 -8.40 -2.48 -0.74
C CYS A 87 -8.00 -1.46 0.33
N GLY A 88 -7.46 -0.30 -0.06
CA GLY A 88 -7.00 0.76 0.85
C GLY A 88 -5.49 0.74 1.11
N GLY A 89 -4.77 -0.30 0.64
CA GLY A 89 -3.33 -0.37 0.76
C GLY A 89 -2.56 0.62 -0.13
N ASP A 90 -3.19 1.20 -1.14
CA ASP A 90 -2.54 2.14 -2.04
C ASP A 90 -2.11 3.45 -1.38
N VAL A 91 -2.72 3.79 -0.23
CA VAL A 91 -2.43 5.03 0.48
C VAL A 91 -0.94 5.12 0.87
N VAL A 92 -0.25 3.99 1.07
CA VAL A 92 1.16 3.97 1.49
C VAL A 92 2.17 3.90 0.34
N LEU A 93 1.72 3.73 -0.90
CA LEU A 93 2.60 3.43 -2.05
C LEU A 93 3.43 4.62 -2.55
N ASN A 94 3.11 5.82 -2.10
CA ASN A 94 3.86 7.04 -2.37
C ASN A 94 4.47 7.64 -1.09
N TRP A 95 4.35 6.96 0.05
CA TRP A 95 4.90 7.46 1.30
C TRP A 95 6.42 7.36 1.31
N GLU A 96 7.04 8.42 1.82
CA GLU A 96 8.48 8.55 1.98
C GLU A 96 8.81 8.66 3.48
N ILE A 97 10.10 8.57 3.81
CA ILE A 97 10.54 8.82 5.20
C ILE A 97 10.13 10.25 5.60
N GLY A 98 9.47 10.37 6.75
CA GLY A 98 8.92 11.60 7.28
C GLY A 98 7.45 11.84 6.91
N THR A 99 6.82 11.01 6.05
CA THR A 99 5.38 11.08 5.83
C THR A 99 4.64 10.82 7.14
N GLN A 100 3.78 11.77 7.52
CA GLN A 100 2.96 11.69 8.73
C GLN A 100 1.53 11.25 8.40
N PHE A 101 0.92 10.50 9.31
CA PHE A 101 -0.41 9.94 9.15
C PHE A 101 -1.05 9.61 10.50
N GLU A 102 -2.33 9.25 10.49
CA GLU A 102 -3.09 8.82 11.66
C GLU A 102 -3.39 7.33 11.62
N VAL A 103 -3.41 6.69 12.80
CA VAL A 103 -3.89 5.31 12.95
C VAL A 103 -5.24 5.35 13.63
N GLU A 104 -6.27 4.82 12.97
CA GLU A 104 -7.63 4.81 13.50
C GLU A 104 -7.70 4.11 14.87
N GLY A 105 -8.35 4.78 15.81
CA GLY A 105 -8.50 4.28 17.18
C GLY A 105 -7.25 4.41 18.06
N GLN A 106 -6.14 4.95 17.53
CA GLN A 106 -4.95 5.27 18.31
C GLN A 106 -4.75 6.79 18.38
N PRO A 107 -4.46 7.35 19.57
CA PRO A 107 -4.22 8.78 19.70
C PRO A 107 -2.84 9.16 19.16
N GLY A 108 -2.77 10.33 18.52
CA GLY A 108 -1.51 10.93 18.07
C GLY A 108 -1.19 10.70 16.60
N THR A 109 -0.04 11.24 16.19
CA THR A 109 0.46 11.16 14.81
C THR A 109 1.55 10.11 14.73
N PHE A 110 1.60 9.40 13.62
CA PHE A 110 2.63 8.44 13.29
C PHE A 110 3.44 8.96 12.11
N GLU A 111 4.68 8.53 12.01
CA GLU A 111 5.56 8.87 10.89
C GLU A 111 6.26 7.64 10.33
N VAL A 112 6.50 7.70 9.01
CA VAL A 112 7.33 6.72 8.31
C VAL A 112 8.80 7.01 8.61
N VAL A 113 9.52 6.00 9.09
CA VAL A 113 10.96 6.09 9.45
C VAL A 113 11.86 5.24 8.59
N ASP A 114 11.30 4.29 7.86
CA ASP A 114 12.03 3.43 6.93
C ASP A 114 11.12 3.07 5.76
N VAL A 115 11.71 2.91 4.58
CA VAL A 115 11.00 2.48 3.37
C VAL A 115 11.83 1.42 2.67
N ARG A 116 11.22 0.26 2.43
CA ARG A 116 11.87 -0.85 1.73
C ARG A 116 10.95 -1.39 0.65
N ASN A 117 11.52 -1.60 -0.54
CA ASN A 117 10.83 -2.26 -1.63
C ASN A 117 11.40 -3.66 -1.83
N THR A 118 10.53 -4.64 -2.02
CA THR A 118 10.90 -6.02 -2.34
C THR A 118 10.19 -6.51 -3.59
N ALA A 119 10.67 -7.59 -4.19
CA ALA A 119 9.90 -8.30 -5.22
C ALA A 119 8.61 -8.88 -4.63
N LYS A 120 7.54 -9.05 -5.44
CA LYS A 120 6.31 -9.70 -4.97
C LYS A 120 6.48 -11.19 -4.80
N HIS A 121 7.31 -11.77 -5.65
CA HIS A 121 7.55 -13.19 -5.73
C HIS A 121 8.99 -13.50 -5.36
N TRP A 122 9.18 -14.67 -4.76
CA TRP A 122 10.50 -15.26 -4.47
C TRP A 122 11.34 -14.53 -3.41
N GLU A 123 10.90 -13.38 -2.93
CA GLU A 123 11.51 -12.73 -1.78
C GLU A 123 11.15 -13.49 -0.49
N THR A 124 12.11 -13.50 0.43
CA THR A 124 11.95 -14.10 1.76
C THR A 124 11.80 -13.01 2.82
N THR A 125 11.24 -13.37 3.98
CA THR A 125 11.01 -12.41 5.07
C THR A 125 12.32 -11.85 5.63
N GLU A 126 13.44 -12.52 5.40
CA GLU A 126 14.80 -12.09 5.71
C GLU A 126 15.16 -10.75 5.06
N ALA A 127 14.57 -10.41 3.91
CA ALA A 127 14.78 -9.11 3.26
C ALA A 127 14.28 -7.93 4.11
N LEU A 128 13.46 -8.19 5.12
CA LEU A 128 12.92 -7.18 6.04
C LEU A 128 13.67 -7.11 7.36
N VAL A 129 14.69 -7.95 7.57
CA VAL A 129 15.49 -7.89 8.80
C VAL A 129 16.12 -6.50 8.92
N GLY A 130 15.95 -5.91 10.11
CA GLY A 130 16.42 -4.56 10.40
C GLY A 130 15.60 -3.44 9.79
N LEU A 131 14.39 -3.71 9.28
CA LEU A 131 13.40 -2.67 8.99
C LEU A 131 13.07 -1.92 10.28
N GLN A 132 13.22 -0.59 10.27
CA GLN A 132 13.02 0.22 11.48
C GLN A 132 11.53 0.50 11.75
N GLY A 133 11.21 0.93 12.98
CA GLY A 133 9.85 1.23 13.41
C GLY A 133 9.28 0.20 14.40
N ASP A 134 8.19 0.58 15.05
CA ASP A 134 7.46 -0.27 16.00
C ASP A 134 6.59 -1.31 15.27
N PHE A 135 6.10 -0.96 14.09
CA PHE A 135 5.42 -1.85 13.15
C PHE A 135 5.68 -1.36 11.72
N ALA A 136 5.24 -2.14 10.72
CA ALA A 136 5.34 -1.78 9.32
C ALA A 136 3.99 -1.95 8.60
N LEU A 137 3.72 -1.08 7.62
CA LEU A 137 2.64 -1.28 6.66
C LEU A 137 3.19 -1.81 5.34
N GLN A 138 2.43 -2.69 4.69
CA GLN A 138 2.81 -3.32 3.43
C GLN A 138 1.70 -3.19 2.40
N SER A 139 2.09 -2.85 1.17
CA SER A 139 1.19 -2.86 0.01
C SER A 139 1.93 -3.09 -1.30
N CYS A 140 1.23 -3.63 -2.29
CA CYS A 140 1.78 -3.97 -3.60
C CYS A 140 1.69 -2.79 -4.58
N PHE A 141 2.73 -2.54 -5.38
CA PHE A 141 2.61 -1.60 -6.49
C PHE A 141 1.64 -2.13 -7.56
N TYR A 142 0.88 -1.24 -8.18
CA TYR A 142 -0.04 -1.60 -9.27
C TYR A 142 0.73 -1.98 -10.53
N GLY A 143 0.47 -3.17 -11.11
CA GLY A 143 1.10 -3.62 -12.35
C GLY A 143 2.62 -3.78 -12.31
N GLU A 144 3.24 -3.80 -11.13
CA GLU A 144 4.68 -3.98 -10.95
C GLU A 144 4.98 -5.23 -10.12
N ASP A 145 6.11 -5.91 -10.36
CA ASP A 145 6.58 -7.04 -9.53
C ASP A 145 7.36 -6.54 -8.31
N ARG A 146 6.76 -5.61 -7.57
CA ARG A 146 7.30 -5.15 -6.30
C ARG A 146 6.20 -4.72 -5.33
N MET A 147 6.56 -4.72 -4.06
CA MET A 147 5.75 -4.20 -2.96
C MET A 147 6.58 -3.25 -2.09
N GLN A 148 5.90 -2.36 -1.38
CA GLN A 148 6.49 -1.42 -0.45
C GLN A 148 6.17 -1.83 0.98
N PHE A 149 7.18 -1.72 1.83
CA PHE A 149 7.10 -1.76 3.28
C PHE A 149 7.48 -0.39 3.81
N VAL A 150 6.67 0.16 4.70
CA VAL A 150 6.97 1.40 5.41
C VAL A 150 7.04 1.11 6.90
N GLY A 151 8.22 1.33 7.48
CA GLY A 151 8.46 1.23 8.91
C GLY A 151 7.93 2.46 9.63
N ILE A 152 7.24 2.28 10.76
CA ILE A 152 6.43 3.32 11.39
C ILE A 152 6.78 3.49 12.85
N ARG A 153 6.79 4.73 13.33
CA ARG A 153 6.82 5.03 14.77
C ARG A 153 5.82 6.13 15.14
N PRO A 154 5.38 6.21 16.41
CA PRO A 154 4.66 7.39 16.89
C PRO A 154 5.61 8.60 16.90
N VAL A 155 5.07 9.75 16.50
CA VAL A 155 5.74 11.04 16.68
C VAL A 155 5.63 11.38 18.17
N ALA A 156 6.76 11.44 18.87
CA ALA A 156 6.77 11.92 20.25
C ALA A 156 6.32 13.39 20.25
N GLY A 157 5.25 13.68 20.98
CA GLY A 157 4.77 15.04 21.23
C GLY A 157 5.66 15.84 22.17
#